data_AF-A0A815LIP8-F1
#
_entry.id   AF-A0A815LIP8-F1
#
_cell.length_a   1.000
_cell.length_b   1.000
_cell.length_c   1.000
_cell.angle_alpha   90.00
_cell.angle_beta   90.00
_cell.angle_gamma   90.00
#
_symmetry.space_group_name_H-M   'P 1'
#
loop_
_entity.id
_entity.type
_entity.pdbx_description
1 polymer ?
#
loop_
_entity_poly.entity_id
_entity_poly.type
_entity_poly.pdbx_seq_one_letter_code
_entity_poly.pdbx_strand_id
1 'polypeptide(L)'
;MSNDERLRSLTIIRFIAIGCFRMVPRIDSKEVLNLVPSVVPIDTKKRPRYTLYAKEPKFKENLRMRLVTDIGKLLDVLVENHSDDASSIKTALKIYSITSVYFGVFENFVEKLCKDLESIKYSFKDKLSGKRKHPRFVIIKRIAIQLELFSISNYQSLTEIDKQVIFKLFELSIHRYGEVRRNAQVYLFHILRRYLFSYQVIIDRILELLDKPGEADHDQIKGCLYILLGNDSIFIPTKHSWTLLEKLWPSLARTMHATKISTQNLLDRIMEKIGKQFDTPAIIEDTNDVAMKAAIDLWRPLDANELQSRDQMRDERNQANIRSYNNLMEILNSLFYGDPLTWRQQEMTMAFIWLLLQKRIPIPSSCIRTFVDFLIHDNVELRKISEKGIAAFCRIQKPPRFYVEKTLQEILQRPVNVDECHPGDRDDNLWITINDYKPPTSQIQWEETCFMDKSYHGYYKWPKIIRYPLNKRERYTKENMPENVRILYEKFIDKDFINKFTQFMVLDEEEEEINFDIHRFRMFKGLFRNFGMSLVDSFMDHLYILIHDKTKKQEGSHRVAAEIVGGMIRGSKHWTLEMVC
;
A
#
# COMPACT_ATOMS: atom_id res chain seq x y z
N MET A 1 -45.35 23.63 -3.34
CA MET A 1 -44.63 23.84 -2.06
C MET A 1 -43.43 24.71 -2.36
N SER A 2 -43.22 25.79 -1.61
CA SER A 2 -42.04 26.65 -1.79
C SER A 2 -40.76 25.93 -1.34
N ASN A 3 -39.58 26.39 -1.79
CA ASN A 3 -38.29 25.83 -1.35
C ASN A 3 -38.16 25.86 0.18
N ASP A 4 -38.57 26.97 0.80
CA ASP A 4 -38.50 27.15 2.26
C ASP A 4 -39.43 26.22 3.03
N GLU A 5 -40.66 26.01 2.54
CA GLU A 5 -41.60 25.05 3.14
C GLU A 5 -41.04 23.63 3.08
N ARG A 6 -40.40 23.24 1.97
CA ARG A 6 -39.79 21.92 1.80
C ARG A 6 -38.64 21.73 2.78
N LEU A 7 -37.74 22.71 2.83
CA LEU A 7 -36.60 22.69 3.73
C LEU A 7 -37.05 22.63 5.19
N ARG A 8 -38.11 23.37 5.57
CA ARG A 8 -38.66 23.35 6.93
C ARG A 8 -39.19 21.97 7.30
N SER A 9 -40.01 21.37 6.43
CA SER A 9 -40.55 20.03 6.64
C SER A 9 -39.45 18.97 6.75
N LEU A 10 -38.46 18.98 5.85
CA LEU A 10 -37.31 18.08 5.91
C LEU A 10 -36.48 18.28 7.18
N THR A 11 -36.30 19.53 7.62
CA THR A 11 -35.57 19.84 8.84
C THR A 11 -36.26 19.27 10.08
N ILE A 12 -37.60 19.39 10.15
CA ILE A 12 -38.40 18.80 11.23
C ILE A 12 -38.24 17.28 11.24
N ILE A 13 -38.42 16.62 10.08
CA ILE A 13 -38.27 15.17 9.95
C ILE A 13 -36.87 14.73 10.40
N ARG A 14 -35.83 15.47 9.98
CA ARG A 14 -34.44 15.19 10.37
C ARG A 14 -34.24 15.20 11.89
N PHE A 15 -34.73 16.22 12.58
CA PHE A 15 -34.54 16.33 14.04
C PHE A 15 -35.33 15.25 14.79
N ILE A 16 -36.54 14.94 14.35
CA ILE A 16 -37.35 13.85 14.91
C ILE A 16 -36.62 12.50 14.71
N ALA A 17 -36.13 12.24 13.49
CA ALA A 17 -35.37 11.03 13.19
C ALA A 17 -34.14 10.87 14.10
N ILE A 18 -33.33 11.92 14.23
CA ILE A 18 -32.14 11.90 15.10
C ILE A 18 -32.52 11.64 16.56
N GLY A 19 -33.60 12.25 17.07
CA GLY A 19 -34.04 12.05 18.46
C GLY A 19 -34.58 10.64 18.73
N CYS A 20 -35.36 10.08 17.79
CA CYS A 20 -36.11 8.85 18.00
C CYS A 20 -35.39 7.57 17.55
N PHE A 21 -34.36 7.65 16.69
CA PHE A 21 -33.74 6.45 16.11
C PHE A 21 -33.03 5.53 17.11
N ARG A 22 -32.76 5.98 18.34
CA ARG A 22 -32.30 5.12 19.44
C ARG A 22 -33.39 4.16 19.93
N MET A 23 -34.66 4.51 19.75
CA MET A 23 -35.84 3.73 20.17
C MET A 23 -36.49 2.95 19.01
N VAL A 24 -36.24 3.35 17.76
CA VAL A 24 -36.76 2.67 16.58
C VAL A 24 -35.83 1.51 16.19
N PRO A 25 -36.34 0.27 16.10
CA PRO A 25 -35.52 -0.86 15.70
C PRO A 25 -34.94 -0.65 14.30
N ARG A 26 -33.76 -1.21 14.06
CA ARG A 26 -33.18 -1.24 12.71
C ARG A 26 -34.08 -2.07 11.79
N ILE A 27 -33.90 -1.88 10.48
CA ILE A 27 -34.65 -2.62 9.48
C ILE A 27 -34.21 -4.09 9.55
N ASP A 28 -35.13 -4.98 9.95
CA ASP A 28 -34.88 -6.42 9.95
C ASP A 28 -35.05 -6.95 8.52
N SER A 29 -33.95 -7.05 7.78
CA SER A 29 -33.95 -7.85 6.54
C SER A 29 -33.62 -9.30 6.88
N LYS A 30 -34.41 -10.23 6.34
CA LYS A 30 -34.14 -11.68 6.49
C LYS A 30 -32.93 -12.16 5.67
N GLU A 31 -32.50 -11.37 4.68
CA GLU A 31 -31.42 -11.72 3.75
C GLU A 31 -30.19 -10.85 4.02
N VAL A 32 -29.19 -11.43 4.66
CA VAL A 32 -27.85 -10.84 4.77
C VAL A 32 -27.10 -11.12 3.47
N LEU A 33 -26.56 -10.07 2.85
CA LEU A 33 -25.74 -10.20 1.66
C LEU A 33 -24.33 -10.68 2.04
N ASN A 34 -24.01 -11.91 1.64
CA ASN A 34 -22.66 -12.44 1.73
C ASN A 34 -21.88 -12.03 0.47
N LEU A 35 -21.17 -10.91 0.56
CA LEU A 35 -20.32 -10.41 -0.52
C LEU A 35 -19.03 -11.23 -0.71
N VAL A 36 -18.59 -11.93 0.34
CA VAL A 36 -17.36 -12.74 0.33
C VAL A 36 -17.67 -14.10 0.96
N PRO A 37 -17.21 -15.22 0.35
CA PRO A 37 -17.32 -16.53 0.97
C PRO A 37 -16.49 -16.56 2.25
N SER A 38 -17.08 -16.99 3.36
CA SER A 38 -16.39 -17.11 4.64
C SER A 38 -16.76 -18.40 5.34
N VAL A 39 -15.74 -19.13 5.79
CA VAL A 39 -15.86 -20.37 6.56
C VAL A 39 -16.28 -20.07 8.00
N VAL A 40 -15.95 -18.88 8.49
CA VAL A 40 -16.34 -18.41 9.82
C VAL A 40 -17.55 -17.48 9.66
N PRO A 41 -18.59 -17.59 10.51
CA PRO A 41 -19.69 -16.66 10.48
C PRO A 41 -19.19 -15.22 10.62
N ILE A 42 -19.47 -14.38 9.61
CA ILE A 42 -19.27 -12.91 9.67
C ILE A 42 -20.33 -12.27 10.58
N ASP A 43 -21.27 -13.06 11.12
CA ASP A 43 -22.40 -12.60 11.89
C ASP A 43 -21.94 -11.95 13.21
N THR A 44 -22.04 -10.63 13.26
CA THR A 44 -21.65 -9.78 14.37
C THR A 44 -22.80 -9.64 15.36
N LYS A 45 -23.42 -10.76 15.73
CA LYS A 45 -24.43 -10.81 16.80
C LYS A 45 -23.76 -10.69 18.18
N LYS A 46 -23.27 -9.48 18.50
CA LYS A 46 -23.06 -9.05 19.87
C LYS A 46 -23.92 -7.83 20.14
N ARG A 47 -25.19 -8.07 20.49
CA ARG A 47 -26.07 -7.01 20.99
C ARG A 47 -26.22 -7.18 22.52
N PRO A 48 -25.63 -6.32 23.35
CA PRO A 48 -26.28 -5.98 24.61
C PRO A 48 -27.48 -5.10 24.27
N ARG A 49 -28.70 -5.67 24.28
CA ARG A 49 -29.91 -4.84 24.38
C ARG A 49 -29.82 -4.15 25.74
N TYR A 50 -29.69 -2.82 25.76
CA TYR A 50 -29.93 -2.08 26.99
C TYR A 50 -31.36 -2.36 27.44
N THR A 51 -31.52 -2.93 28.65
CA THR A 51 -32.82 -3.28 29.25
C THR A 51 -33.77 -2.08 29.36
N LEU A 52 -33.25 -0.86 29.40
CA LEU A 52 -34.02 0.40 29.41
C LEU A 52 -34.88 0.64 28.14
N TYR A 53 -34.55 -0.01 27.02
CA TYR A 53 -35.31 0.07 25.76
C TYR A 53 -35.97 -1.26 25.38
N ALA A 54 -36.08 -2.21 26.32
CA ALA A 54 -36.56 -3.58 26.07
C ALA A 54 -38.05 -3.71 25.72
N LYS A 55 -38.85 -2.65 25.94
CA LYS A 55 -40.21 -2.59 25.37
C LYS A 55 -40.10 -2.14 23.92
N GLU A 56 -39.94 -3.09 23.01
CA GLU A 56 -40.12 -2.82 21.59
C GLU A 56 -41.51 -2.20 21.40
N PRO A 57 -41.62 -0.95 20.94
CA PRO A 57 -42.91 -0.44 20.56
C PRO A 57 -43.39 -1.31 19.42
N LYS A 58 -44.58 -1.90 19.55
CA LYS A 58 -45.24 -2.65 18.47
C LYS A 58 -45.66 -1.66 17.38
N PHE A 59 -44.70 -1.19 16.58
CA PHE A 59 -45.00 -0.43 15.39
C PHE A 59 -45.59 -1.38 14.34
N LYS A 60 -46.71 -1.00 13.70
CA LYS A 60 -47.28 -1.78 12.58
C LYS A 60 -46.34 -1.84 11.37
N GLU A 61 -45.50 -0.81 11.20
CA GLU A 61 -44.48 -0.69 10.15
C GLU A 61 -43.19 -0.12 10.74
N ASN A 62 -42.03 -0.56 10.25
CA ASN A 62 -40.76 0.02 10.68
C ASN A 62 -40.61 1.44 10.09
N LEU A 63 -40.61 2.46 10.95
CA LEU A 63 -40.46 3.87 10.56
C LEU A 63 -39.23 4.11 9.68
N ARG A 64 -38.12 3.39 9.91
CA ARG A 64 -36.91 3.52 9.09
C ARG A 64 -37.16 3.05 7.66
N MET A 65 -37.86 1.94 7.46
CA MET A 65 -38.19 1.45 6.12
C MET A 65 -39.01 2.48 5.35
N ARG A 66 -40.05 3.03 5.99
CA ARG A 66 -40.91 4.03 5.37
C ARG A 66 -40.16 5.30 5.00
N LEU A 67 -39.27 5.77 5.88
CA LEU A 67 -38.41 6.92 5.60
C LEU A 67 -37.44 6.67 4.44
N VAL A 68 -36.86 5.48 4.32
CA VAL A 68 -36.01 5.13 3.16
C VAL A 68 -36.81 5.21 1.86
N THR A 69 -38.00 4.62 1.83
CA THR A 69 -38.85 4.62 0.62
C THR A 69 -39.34 6.02 0.25
N ASP A 70 -39.89 6.75 1.21
CA ASP A 70 -40.53 8.05 0.96
C ASP A 70 -39.49 9.13 0.63
N ILE A 71 -38.36 9.17 1.36
CA ILE A 71 -37.27 10.11 1.08
C ILE A 71 -36.51 9.73 -0.19
N GLY A 72 -36.40 8.43 -0.51
CA GLY A 72 -35.83 7.97 -1.77
C GLY A 72 -36.60 8.52 -2.98
N LYS A 73 -37.93 8.35 -2.99
CA LYS A 73 -38.80 8.91 -4.04
C LYS A 73 -38.74 10.44 -4.09
N LEU A 74 -38.68 11.10 -2.94
CA LEU A 74 -38.55 12.55 -2.88
C LEU A 74 -37.22 13.03 -3.46
N LEU A 75 -36.12 12.30 -3.22
CA LEU A 75 -34.82 12.61 -3.80
C LEU A 75 -34.86 12.54 -5.32
N ASP A 76 -35.54 11.55 -5.91
CA ASP A 76 -35.71 11.44 -7.37
C ASP A 76 -36.39 12.68 -7.94
N VAL A 77 -37.54 13.05 -7.37
CA VAL A 77 -38.31 14.21 -7.80
C VAL A 77 -37.54 15.52 -7.62
N LEU A 78 -36.80 15.66 -6.51
CA LEU A 78 -36.00 16.86 -6.24
C LEU A 78 -34.83 17.01 -7.20
N VAL A 79 -34.16 15.90 -7.54
CA VAL A 79 -33.00 15.91 -8.43
C VAL A 79 -33.42 16.19 -9.87
N GLU A 80 -34.55 15.66 -10.32
CA GLU A 80 -35.08 15.89 -11.68
C GLU A 80 -35.67 17.30 -11.86
N ASN A 81 -36.45 17.79 -10.88
CA ASN A 81 -37.25 19.01 -11.07
C ASN A 81 -36.69 20.25 -10.38
N HIS A 82 -35.78 20.09 -9.41
CA HIS A 82 -35.27 21.18 -8.56
C HIS A 82 -33.79 21.01 -8.20
N SER A 83 -32.95 20.75 -9.20
CA SER A 83 -31.50 20.60 -9.04
C SER A 83 -30.82 21.76 -8.31
N ASP A 84 -31.40 22.96 -8.37
CA ASP A 84 -30.86 24.18 -7.79
C ASP A 84 -31.15 24.32 -6.28
N ASP A 85 -32.09 23.53 -5.73
CA ASP A 85 -32.39 23.51 -4.29
C ASP A 85 -31.42 22.59 -3.52
N ALA A 86 -30.15 22.98 -3.52
CA ALA A 86 -29.07 22.23 -2.87
C ALA A 86 -29.30 22.03 -1.36
N SER A 87 -30.00 22.96 -0.69
CA SER A 87 -30.28 22.90 0.74
C SER A 87 -31.29 21.80 1.08
N SER A 88 -32.38 21.70 0.31
CA SER A 88 -33.35 20.62 0.48
C SER A 88 -32.74 19.27 0.13
N ILE A 89 -31.98 19.18 -0.98
CA ILE A 89 -31.30 17.93 -1.39
C ILE A 89 -30.31 17.47 -0.31
N LYS A 90 -29.48 18.38 0.22
CA LYS A 90 -28.53 18.07 1.31
C LYS A 90 -29.26 17.55 2.55
N THR A 91 -30.40 18.14 2.89
CA THR A 91 -31.17 17.72 4.07
C THR A 91 -31.83 16.36 3.84
N ALA A 92 -32.38 16.10 2.65
CA ALA A 92 -32.94 14.82 2.27
C ALA A 92 -31.88 13.70 2.25
N LEU A 93 -30.71 13.95 1.65
CA LEU A 93 -29.56 13.03 1.67
C LEU A 93 -29.11 12.68 3.09
N LYS A 94 -29.12 13.67 3.98
CA LYS A 94 -28.80 13.47 5.39
C LYS A 94 -29.82 12.56 6.08
N ILE A 95 -31.13 12.74 5.81
CA ILE A 95 -32.16 11.86 6.38
C ILE A 95 -32.00 10.44 5.83
N TYR A 96 -31.79 10.31 4.52
CA TYR A 96 -31.64 9.03 3.84
C TYR A 96 -30.47 8.21 4.42
N SER A 97 -29.29 8.83 4.58
CA SER A 97 -28.11 8.18 5.16
C SER A 97 -28.22 7.86 6.66
N ILE A 98 -28.80 8.76 7.45
CA ILE A 98 -29.02 8.53 8.90
C ILE A 98 -29.95 7.33 9.11
N THR A 99 -30.91 7.12 8.22
CA THR A 99 -31.90 6.03 8.38
C THR A 99 -31.27 4.63 8.32
N SER A 100 -30.26 4.44 7.46
CA SER A 100 -29.50 3.20 7.37
C SER A 100 -28.51 3.04 8.54
N VAL A 101 -27.63 4.03 8.76
CA VAL A 101 -26.46 3.85 9.65
C VAL A 101 -26.71 4.25 11.10
N TYR A 102 -27.45 5.34 11.34
CA TYR A 102 -27.49 5.99 12.66
C TYR A 102 -28.32 5.20 13.67
N PHE A 103 -27.77 5.08 14.88
CA PHE A 103 -28.42 4.44 16.03
C PHE A 103 -28.20 5.27 17.31
N GLY A 104 -28.66 6.52 17.28
CA GLY A 104 -28.69 7.41 18.45
C GLY A 104 -27.41 8.21 18.73
N VAL A 105 -26.27 7.87 18.13
CA VAL A 105 -25.02 8.63 18.31
C VAL A 105 -24.22 8.74 17.01
N PHE A 106 -23.64 9.92 16.78
CA PHE A 106 -22.71 10.17 15.67
C PHE A 106 -21.28 9.82 16.10
N GLU A 107 -20.54 9.12 15.24
CA GLU A 107 -19.17 8.68 15.52
C GLU A 107 -18.22 9.86 15.78
N ASN A 108 -18.28 10.90 14.96
CA ASN A 108 -17.45 12.11 15.11
C ASN A 108 -17.69 12.82 16.45
N PHE A 109 -18.92 12.72 16.99
CA PHE A 109 -19.23 13.28 18.31
C PHE A 109 -18.55 12.49 19.42
N VAL A 110 -18.51 11.16 19.31
CA VAL A 110 -17.85 10.30 20.30
C VAL A 110 -16.33 10.43 20.22
N GLU A 111 -15.75 10.51 19.02
CA GLU A 111 -14.31 10.79 18.85
C GLU A 111 -13.91 12.10 19.54
N LYS A 112 -14.72 13.15 19.39
CA LYS A 112 -14.51 14.42 20.09
C LYS A 112 -14.58 14.25 21.60
N LEU A 113 -15.60 13.57 22.11
CA LEU A 113 -15.74 13.30 23.55
C LEU A 113 -14.57 12.47 24.11
N CYS A 114 -14.04 11.52 23.35
CA CYS A 114 -12.86 10.75 23.72
C CYS A 114 -11.62 11.66 23.84
N LYS A 115 -11.37 12.52 22.85
CA LYS A 115 -10.26 13.50 22.90
C LYS A 115 -10.39 14.46 24.08
N ASP A 116 -11.60 14.97 24.32
CA ASP A 116 -11.88 15.83 25.47
C ASP A 116 -11.62 15.11 26.80
N LEU A 117 -11.99 13.82 26.89
CA LEU A 117 -11.74 13.00 28.07
C LEU A 117 -10.24 12.75 28.28
N GLU A 118 -9.49 12.49 27.22
CA GLU A 118 -8.02 12.31 27.29
C GLU A 118 -7.33 13.57 27.80
N SER A 119 -7.71 14.74 27.29
CA SER A 119 -7.22 16.03 27.78
C SER A 119 -7.52 16.21 29.27
N ILE A 120 -8.76 15.96 29.70
CA ILE A 120 -9.15 16.07 31.11
C ILE A 120 -8.36 15.08 31.98
N LYS A 121 -8.23 13.82 31.52
CA LYS A 121 -7.46 12.80 32.25
C LYS A 121 -6.00 13.20 32.41
N TYR A 122 -5.41 13.86 31.42
CA TYR A 122 -4.05 14.36 31.49
C TYR A 122 -3.92 15.49 32.51
N SER A 123 -4.83 16.47 32.48
CA SER A 123 -4.84 17.60 33.43
C SER A 123 -5.03 17.15 34.89
N PHE A 124 -5.88 16.15 35.13
CA PHE A 124 -6.18 15.62 36.47
C PHE A 124 -5.43 14.32 36.78
N LYS A 125 -4.29 14.07 36.12
CA LYS A 125 -3.48 12.87 36.37
C LYS A 125 -2.68 13.05 37.66
N ASP A 126 -3.03 12.28 38.69
CA ASP A 126 -2.17 12.12 39.86
C ASP A 126 -0.94 11.29 39.48
N LYS A 127 0.21 11.97 39.31
CA LYS A 127 1.49 11.34 38.96
C LYS A 127 2.15 10.64 40.16
N LEU A 128 1.78 11.01 41.39
CA LEU A 128 2.44 10.55 42.60
C LEU A 128 1.90 9.19 43.04
N SER A 129 0.59 9.00 42.99
CA SER A 129 -0.04 7.76 43.48
C SER A 129 -0.08 6.62 42.44
N GLY A 130 0.32 6.87 41.19
CA GLY A 130 0.57 5.87 40.12
C GLY A 130 -0.62 5.00 39.67
N LYS A 131 -1.70 4.98 40.45
CA LYS A 131 -2.93 4.23 40.20
C LYS A 131 -3.94 5.15 39.51
N ARG A 132 -4.84 4.57 38.71
CA ARG A 132 -5.93 5.26 37.97
C ARG A 132 -6.99 5.93 38.88
N LYS A 133 -6.56 6.66 39.91
CA LYS A 133 -7.40 7.43 40.84
C LYS A 133 -7.80 8.74 40.15
N HIS A 134 -8.78 8.66 39.27
CA HIS A 134 -9.36 9.85 38.66
C HIS A 134 -10.51 10.41 39.52
N PRO A 135 -10.76 11.73 39.50
CA PRO A 135 -11.93 12.30 40.12
C PRO A 135 -13.23 11.65 39.60
N ARG A 136 -14.26 11.58 40.46
CA ARG A 136 -15.54 10.92 40.15
C ARG A 136 -16.17 11.39 38.83
N PHE A 137 -16.10 12.68 38.52
CA PHE A 137 -16.68 13.22 37.28
C PHE A 137 -16.01 12.66 36.02
N VAL A 138 -14.69 12.42 36.05
CA VAL A 138 -13.94 11.82 34.93
C VAL A 138 -14.36 10.37 34.74
N ILE A 139 -14.58 9.64 35.85
CA ILE A 139 -15.05 8.26 35.82
C ILE A 139 -16.47 8.20 35.22
N ILE A 140 -17.39 9.08 35.66
CA ILE A 140 -18.75 9.16 35.11
C ILE A 140 -18.70 9.48 33.61
N LYS A 141 -17.91 10.48 33.20
CA LYS A 141 -17.75 10.82 31.78
C LYS A 141 -17.15 9.65 30.97
N ARG A 142 -16.20 8.91 31.53
CA ARG A 142 -15.63 7.70 30.92
C ARG A 142 -16.67 6.61 30.73
N ILE A 143 -17.55 6.39 31.72
CA ILE A 143 -18.65 5.41 31.65
C ILE A 143 -19.65 5.83 30.57
N ALA A 144 -20.07 7.11 30.55
CA ALA A 144 -20.98 7.63 29.52
C ALA A 144 -20.40 7.45 28.11
N ILE A 145 -19.13 7.80 27.90
CA ILE A 145 -18.45 7.59 26.62
C ILE A 145 -18.35 6.10 26.27
N GLN A 146 -18.09 5.23 27.26
CA GLN A 146 -18.03 3.79 27.03
C GLN A 146 -19.39 3.25 26.54
N LEU A 147 -20.50 3.72 27.12
CA LEU A 147 -21.85 3.34 26.68
C LEU A 147 -22.11 3.76 25.23
N GLU A 148 -21.68 4.95 24.83
CA GLU A 148 -21.85 5.40 23.44
C GLU A 148 -20.90 4.71 22.46
N LEU A 149 -19.67 4.37 22.88
CA LEU A 149 -18.76 3.51 22.10
C LEU A 149 -19.36 2.12 21.87
N PHE A 150 -20.05 1.55 22.85
CA PHE A 150 -20.76 0.27 22.68
C PHE A 150 -21.91 0.37 21.66
N SER A 151 -22.64 1.48 21.64
CA SER A 151 -23.68 1.71 20.63
C SER A 151 -23.11 1.77 19.20
N ILE A 152 -21.91 2.36 19.04
CA ILE A 152 -21.24 2.52 17.75
C ILE A 152 -20.48 1.27 17.32
N SER A 153 -19.83 0.52 18.22
CA SER A 153 -18.94 -0.60 17.86
C SER A 153 -19.62 -1.85 17.26
N ASN A 154 -20.94 -1.84 17.13
CA ASN A 154 -21.69 -2.91 16.48
C ASN A 154 -21.49 -2.89 14.96
N TYR A 155 -20.48 -3.61 14.46
CA TYR A 155 -20.36 -3.94 13.05
C TYR A 155 -21.65 -4.58 12.54
N GLN A 156 -22.00 -4.31 11.28
CA GLN A 156 -23.27 -4.73 10.69
C GLN A 156 -23.02 -5.53 9.44
N SER A 157 -23.81 -6.59 9.29
CA SER A 157 -23.94 -7.27 8.01
C SER A 157 -24.75 -6.42 7.05
N LEU A 158 -24.36 -6.42 5.77
CA LEU A 158 -25.02 -5.65 4.73
C LEU A 158 -26.36 -6.31 4.37
N THR A 159 -27.41 -5.50 4.23
CA THR A 159 -28.76 -5.92 3.84
C THR A 159 -29.07 -5.49 2.40
N GLU A 160 -30.04 -6.10 1.73
CA GLU A 160 -30.43 -5.67 0.37
C GLU A 160 -30.90 -4.20 0.33
N ILE A 161 -31.51 -3.72 1.42
CA ILE A 161 -31.94 -2.33 1.54
C ILE A 161 -30.75 -1.40 1.70
N ASP A 162 -29.75 -1.80 2.48
CA ASP A 162 -28.51 -1.02 2.58
C ASP A 162 -27.77 -0.98 1.23
N LYS A 163 -27.81 -2.06 0.44
CA LYS A 163 -27.30 -2.08 -0.92
C LYS A 163 -28.05 -1.09 -1.83
N GLN A 164 -29.38 -1.04 -1.76
CA GLN A 164 -30.17 -0.04 -2.50
C GLN A 164 -29.80 1.39 -2.08
N VAL A 165 -29.63 1.64 -0.78
CA VAL A 165 -29.20 2.94 -0.25
C VAL A 165 -27.81 3.32 -0.77
N ILE A 166 -26.86 2.38 -0.77
CA ILE A 166 -25.51 2.58 -1.31
C ILE A 166 -25.56 2.91 -2.80
N PHE A 167 -26.31 2.11 -3.58
CA PHE A 167 -26.44 2.32 -5.02
C PHE A 167 -27.05 3.68 -5.33
N LYS A 168 -28.09 4.07 -4.59
CA LYS A 168 -28.72 5.38 -4.77
C LYS A 168 -27.80 6.54 -4.44
N LEU A 169 -27.06 6.45 -3.34
CA LEU A 169 -26.07 7.45 -2.98
C LEU A 169 -24.91 7.50 -3.97
N PHE A 170 -24.56 6.35 -4.57
CA PHE A 170 -23.58 6.27 -5.64
C PHE A 170 -24.06 7.01 -6.90
N GLU A 171 -25.28 6.77 -7.37
CA GLU A 171 -25.88 7.50 -8.51
C GLU A 171 -25.86 9.02 -8.29
N LEU A 172 -26.21 9.47 -7.08
CA LEU A 172 -26.17 10.89 -6.72
C LEU A 172 -24.74 11.44 -6.60
N SER A 173 -23.76 10.58 -6.31
CA SER A 173 -22.34 10.93 -6.23
C SER A 173 -21.68 11.11 -7.59
N ILE A 174 -22.31 10.63 -8.67
CA ILE A 174 -21.88 10.82 -10.07
C ILE A 174 -22.77 11.80 -10.84
N HIS A 175 -23.71 12.46 -10.17
CA HIS A 175 -24.65 13.39 -10.81
C HIS A 175 -23.98 14.60 -11.48
N ARG A 176 -24.60 15.23 -12.48
CA ARG A 176 -24.03 16.40 -13.19
C ARG A 176 -23.69 17.57 -12.24
N TYR A 177 -24.62 17.94 -11.38
CA TYR A 177 -24.45 19.03 -10.40
C TYR A 177 -23.40 18.72 -9.31
N GLY A 178 -22.36 19.56 -9.24
CA GLY A 178 -21.24 19.38 -8.31
C GLY A 178 -21.60 19.50 -6.82
N GLU A 179 -22.63 20.26 -6.45
CA GLU A 179 -23.09 20.36 -5.06
C GLU A 179 -23.79 19.09 -4.57
N VAL A 180 -24.65 18.52 -5.41
CA VAL A 180 -25.31 17.24 -5.14
C VAL A 180 -24.26 16.14 -4.97
N ARG A 181 -23.29 16.07 -5.90
CA ARG A 181 -22.17 15.11 -5.83
C ARG A 181 -21.40 15.20 -4.51
N ARG A 182 -20.91 16.39 -4.14
CA ARG A 182 -20.11 16.58 -2.91
C ARG A 182 -20.89 16.17 -1.66
N ASN A 183 -22.17 16.53 -1.57
CA ASN A 183 -23.00 16.17 -0.43
C ASN A 183 -23.27 14.65 -0.38
N ALA A 184 -23.55 14.02 -1.52
CA ALA A 184 -23.78 12.57 -1.59
C ALA A 184 -22.52 11.76 -1.22
N GLN A 185 -21.35 12.17 -1.71
CA GLN A 185 -20.06 11.51 -1.44
C GLN A 185 -19.73 11.46 0.05
N VAL A 186 -19.98 12.54 0.80
CA VAL A 186 -19.76 12.58 2.27
C VAL A 186 -20.53 11.47 2.99
N TYR A 187 -21.79 11.26 2.59
CA TYR A 187 -22.65 10.23 3.17
C TYR A 187 -22.31 8.84 2.65
N LEU A 188 -21.97 8.70 1.37
CA LEU A 188 -21.50 7.44 0.79
C LEU A 188 -20.27 6.92 1.54
N PHE A 189 -19.26 7.77 1.80
CA PHE A 189 -18.08 7.36 2.56
C PHE A 189 -18.40 6.95 4.00
N HIS A 190 -19.37 7.58 4.67
CA HIS A 190 -19.79 7.14 6.00
C HIS A 190 -20.39 5.73 5.99
N ILE A 191 -21.18 5.40 4.96
CA ILE A 191 -21.78 4.08 4.81
C ILE A 191 -20.72 3.04 4.44
N LEU A 192 -19.85 3.35 3.49
CA LEU A 192 -18.78 2.44 3.07
C LEU A 192 -17.80 2.10 4.20
N ARG A 193 -17.60 3.02 5.16
CA ARG A 193 -16.77 2.77 6.36
C ARG A 193 -17.44 1.77 7.29
N ARG A 194 -18.77 1.77 7.34
CA ARG A 194 -19.56 1.03 8.32
C ARG A 194 -19.71 -0.44 7.96
N TYR A 195 -19.93 -0.72 6.68
CA TYR A 195 -20.21 -2.06 6.18
C TYR A 195 -18.96 -2.67 5.56
N LEU A 196 -18.58 -3.85 6.07
CA LEU A 196 -17.47 -4.63 5.54
C LEU A 196 -17.75 -4.98 4.07
N PHE A 197 -16.73 -4.87 3.21
CA PHE A 197 -16.78 -5.19 1.77
C PHE A 197 -17.81 -4.43 0.92
N SER A 198 -18.49 -3.42 1.48
CA SER A 198 -19.53 -2.63 0.79
C SER A 198 -19.06 -1.95 -0.52
N TYR A 199 -17.75 -1.72 -0.68
CA TYR A 199 -17.18 -1.19 -1.93
C TYR A 199 -17.41 -2.11 -3.14
N GLN A 200 -17.62 -3.42 -2.93
CA GLN A 200 -17.91 -4.36 -4.03
C GLN A 200 -19.26 -4.07 -4.71
N VAL A 201 -20.20 -3.42 -4.02
CA VAL A 201 -21.51 -3.04 -4.60
C VAL A 201 -21.36 -1.98 -5.70
N ILE A 202 -20.37 -1.09 -5.56
CA ILE A 202 -20.21 0.06 -6.45
C ILE A 202 -19.10 -0.14 -7.49
N ILE A 203 -18.18 -1.08 -7.27
CA ILE A 203 -16.95 -1.15 -8.07
C ILE A 203 -17.21 -1.52 -9.52
N ASP A 204 -18.06 -2.50 -9.79
CA ASP A 204 -18.32 -2.96 -11.16
C ASP A 204 -18.91 -1.81 -12.00
N ARG A 205 -19.81 -1.03 -11.39
CA ARG A 205 -20.39 0.16 -12.04
C ARG A 205 -19.36 1.27 -12.25
N ILE A 206 -18.40 1.45 -11.34
CA ILE A 206 -17.28 2.40 -11.54
C ILE A 206 -16.42 1.96 -12.73
N LEU A 207 -16.09 0.67 -12.82
CA LEU A 207 -15.29 0.12 -13.91
C LEU A 207 -15.98 0.30 -15.26
N GLU A 208 -17.28 0.01 -15.34
CA GLU A 208 -18.09 0.25 -16.55
C GLU A 208 -18.04 1.71 -17.02
N LEU A 209 -18.08 2.67 -16.08
CA LEU A 209 -18.07 4.10 -16.39
C LEU A 209 -16.68 4.61 -16.77
N LEU A 210 -15.60 3.99 -16.26
CA LEU A 210 -14.23 4.36 -16.59
C LEU A 210 -13.76 3.78 -17.92
N ASP A 211 -14.16 2.54 -18.23
CA ASP A 211 -13.74 1.84 -19.46
C ASP A 211 -14.53 2.27 -20.72
N LYS A 212 -15.67 2.97 -20.59
CA LYS A 212 -16.51 3.42 -21.72
C LYS A 212 -16.26 4.89 -22.12
N PRO A 213 -15.49 5.15 -23.19
CA PRO A 213 -15.01 6.49 -23.52
C PRO A 213 -16.02 7.47 -24.12
N GLY A 214 -17.19 7.00 -24.59
CA GLY A 214 -18.15 7.82 -25.33
C GLY A 214 -19.52 8.00 -24.68
N GLU A 215 -19.86 7.22 -23.65
CA GLU A 215 -21.21 7.22 -23.05
C GLU A 215 -21.31 8.02 -21.74
N ALA A 216 -20.20 8.24 -21.03
CA ALA A 216 -20.21 8.87 -19.72
C ALA A 216 -19.98 10.39 -19.80
N ASP A 217 -20.84 11.17 -19.13
CA ASP A 217 -20.64 12.61 -18.97
C ASP A 217 -19.36 12.86 -18.17
N HIS A 218 -18.60 13.90 -18.54
CA HIS A 218 -17.37 14.29 -17.85
C HIS A 218 -17.58 14.43 -16.33
N ASP A 219 -18.76 14.89 -15.93
CA ASP A 219 -19.11 15.00 -14.52
C ASP A 219 -19.30 13.66 -13.80
N GLN A 220 -19.75 12.62 -14.50
CA GLN A 220 -19.86 11.27 -13.95
C GLN A 220 -18.47 10.68 -13.69
N ILE A 221 -17.55 10.83 -14.66
CA ILE A 221 -16.15 10.37 -14.52
C ILE A 221 -15.47 11.09 -13.35
N LYS A 222 -15.61 12.41 -13.28
CA LYS A 222 -15.08 13.21 -12.16
C LYS A 222 -15.67 12.75 -10.82
N GLY A 223 -16.96 12.41 -10.78
CA GLY A 223 -17.62 11.83 -9.60
C GLY A 223 -16.98 10.50 -9.18
N CYS A 224 -16.78 9.58 -10.13
CA CYS A 224 -16.13 8.28 -9.90
C CYS A 224 -14.71 8.43 -9.35
N LEU A 225 -13.90 9.32 -9.93
CA LEU A 225 -12.54 9.58 -9.47
C LEU A 225 -12.51 10.17 -8.05
N TYR A 226 -13.48 11.01 -7.67
CA TYR A 226 -13.59 11.48 -6.28
C TYR A 226 -13.95 10.35 -5.31
N ILE A 227 -14.81 9.42 -5.73
CA ILE A 227 -15.14 8.23 -4.93
C ILE A 227 -13.91 7.35 -4.75
N LEU A 228 -13.10 7.17 -5.81
CA LEU A 228 -11.85 6.40 -5.74
C LEU A 228 -10.78 7.08 -4.88
N LEU A 229 -10.61 8.40 -4.99
CA LEU A 229 -9.74 9.19 -4.10
C LEU A 229 -10.16 9.01 -2.64
N GLY A 230 -11.47 8.93 -2.41
CA GLY A 230 -12.07 8.70 -1.10
C GLY A 230 -11.73 9.80 -0.10
N ASN A 231 -11.64 9.42 1.17
CA ASN A 231 -11.24 10.31 2.27
C ASN A 231 -10.09 9.68 3.07
N ASP A 232 -9.74 10.23 4.23
CA ASP A 232 -8.67 9.68 5.08
C ASP A 232 -8.98 8.28 5.63
N SER A 233 -10.26 7.90 5.70
CA SER A 233 -10.72 6.62 6.24
C SER A 233 -10.94 5.54 5.18
N ILE A 234 -11.22 5.92 3.94
CA ILE A 234 -11.52 5.00 2.83
C ILE A 234 -10.72 5.43 1.62
N PHE A 235 -9.90 4.51 1.16
CA PHE A 235 -9.25 4.57 -0.13
C PHE A 235 -9.44 3.22 -0.81
N ILE A 236 -10.14 3.20 -1.94
CA ILE A 236 -10.50 1.96 -2.65
C ILE A 236 -9.29 1.36 -3.40
N PRO A 237 -8.45 2.16 -4.09
CA PRO A 237 -7.33 1.63 -4.87
C PRO A 237 -6.26 0.86 -4.09
N THR A 238 -6.20 0.99 -2.76
CA THR A 238 -5.25 0.28 -1.90
C THR A 238 -5.89 -0.82 -1.03
N LYS A 239 -7.17 -1.17 -1.26
CA LYS A 239 -7.80 -2.27 -0.54
C LYS A 239 -7.12 -3.60 -0.88
N HIS A 240 -6.94 -4.45 0.13
CA HIS A 240 -6.30 -5.77 0.02
C HIS A 240 -7.21 -6.79 -0.69
N SER A 241 -7.39 -6.65 -2.00
CA SER A 241 -8.07 -7.64 -2.84
C SER A 241 -7.43 -7.67 -4.23
N TRP A 242 -6.80 -8.79 -4.58
CA TRP A 242 -6.12 -8.93 -5.87
C TRP A 242 -7.08 -8.89 -7.05
N THR A 243 -8.29 -9.44 -6.90
CA THR A 243 -9.34 -9.39 -7.94
C THR A 243 -9.84 -7.98 -8.21
N LEU A 244 -9.81 -7.11 -7.19
CA LEU A 244 -10.12 -5.68 -7.33
C LEU A 244 -8.99 -4.96 -8.07
N LEU A 245 -7.74 -5.17 -7.64
CA LEU A 245 -6.57 -4.51 -8.24
C LEU A 245 -6.40 -4.89 -9.71
N GLU A 246 -6.61 -6.17 -10.04
CA GLU A 246 -6.58 -6.72 -11.41
C GLU A 246 -7.48 -5.95 -12.38
N LYS A 247 -8.66 -5.50 -11.92
CA LYS A 247 -9.60 -4.74 -12.75
C LYS A 247 -9.39 -3.23 -12.66
N LEU A 248 -9.19 -2.71 -11.45
CA LEU A 248 -9.20 -1.27 -11.17
C LEU A 248 -7.96 -0.55 -11.68
N TRP A 249 -6.76 -1.12 -11.46
CA TRP A 249 -5.52 -0.44 -11.83
C TRP A 249 -5.36 -0.30 -13.35
N PRO A 250 -5.64 -1.32 -14.18
CA PRO A 250 -5.66 -1.15 -15.62
C PRO A 250 -6.71 -0.15 -16.11
N SER A 251 -7.90 -0.12 -15.49
CA SER A 251 -8.95 0.83 -15.88
C SER A 251 -8.55 2.28 -15.56
N LEU A 252 -7.93 2.51 -14.39
CA LEU A 252 -7.32 3.80 -14.03
C LEU A 252 -6.23 4.21 -15.02
N ALA A 253 -5.34 3.28 -15.38
CA ALA A 253 -4.27 3.51 -16.35
C ALA A 253 -4.82 3.88 -17.74
N ARG A 254 -5.88 3.22 -18.20
CA ARG A 254 -6.53 3.47 -19.50
C ARG A 254 -7.40 4.73 -19.54
N THR A 255 -7.70 5.37 -18.42
CA THR A 255 -8.66 6.48 -18.36
C THR A 255 -8.16 7.68 -19.20
N MET A 256 -8.57 7.76 -20.47
CA MET A 256 -8.16 8.79 -21.44
C MET A 256 -8.89 10.13 -21.25
N HIS A 257 -10.03 10.16 -20.56
CA HIS A 257 -10.99 11.29 -20.55
C HIS A 257 -10.59 12.46 -19.66
N ALA A 258 -9.44 12.36 -18.98
CA ALA A 258 -8.90 13.45 -18.18
C ALA A 258 -8.20 14.49 -19.07
N THR A 259 -8.92 15.11 -20.01
CA THR A 259 -8.41 16.25 -20.79
C THR A 259 -8.47 17.55 -19.96
N LYS A 260 -9.48 17.68 -19.08
CA LYS A 260 -9.59 18.83 -18.18
C LYS A 260 -8.56 18.72 -17.05
N ILE A 261 -7.89 19.84 -16.79
CA ILE A 261 -6.91 20.01 -15.69
C ILE A 261 -7.47 19.52 -14.35
N SER A 262 -8.75 19.77 -14.05
CA SER A 262 -9.34 19.34 -12.78
C SER A 262 -9.41 17.82 -12.58
N THR A 263 -9.53 17.07 -13.68
CA THR A 263 -9.63 15.61 -13.68
C THR A 263 -8.23 15.00 -13.67
N GLN A 264 -7.28 15.64 -14.35
CA GLN A 264 -5.87 15.32 -14.29
C GLN A 264 -5.29 15.47 -12.88
N ASN A 265 -5.48 16.64 -12.26
CA ASN A 265 -5.04 16.90 -10.88
C ASN A 265 -5.64 15.89 -9.89
N LEU A 266 -6.81 15.33 -10.20
CA LEU A 266 -7.47 14.32 -9.38
C LEU A 266 -6.79 12.96 -9.54
N LEU A 267 -6.43 12.57 -10.76
CA LEU A 267 -5.62 11.38 -11.02
C LEU A 267 -4.25 11.49 -10.35
N ASP A 268 -3.57 12.64 -10.46
CA ASP A 268 -2.27 12.86 -9.84
C ASP A 268 -2.33 12.68 -8.32
N ARG A 269 -3.40 13.20 -7.68
CA ARG A 269 -3.65 12.99 -6.24
C ARG A 269 -3.93 11.53 -5.90
N ILE A 270 -4.65 10.80 -6.75
CA ILE A 270 -4.88 9.36 -6.56
C ILE A 270 -3.53 8.63 -6.64
N MET A 271 -2.70 8.94 -7.64
CA MET A 271 -1.37 8.35 -7.81
C MET A 271 -0.46 8.62 -6.62
N GLU A 272 -0.40 9.87 -6.16
CA GLU A 272 0.39 10.24 -4.98
C GLU A 272 -0.10 9.49 -3.73
N LYS A 273 -1.42 9.37 -3.56
CA LYS A 273 -2.02 8.64 -2.42
C LYS A 273 -1.77 7.14 -2.51
N ILE A 274 -1.81 6.52 -3.70
CA ILE A 274 -1.41 5.12 -3.91
C ILE A 274 0.05 4.95 -3.53
N GLY A 275 0.96 5.79 -4.06
CA GLY A 275 2.39 5.70 -3.74
C GLY A 275 2.70 5.84 -2.24
N LYS A 276 1.89 6.60 -1.49
CA LYS A 276 2.07 6.80 -0.04
C LYS A 276 1.41 5.73 0.84
N GLN A 277 0.29 5.16 0.43
CA GLN A 277 -0.55 4.27 1.26
C GLN A 277 -0.60 2.82 0.78
N PHE A 278 0.05 2.50 -0.35
CA PHE A 278 0.07 1.14 -0.86
C PHE A 278 1.01 0.26 -0.05
N ASP A 279 0.41 -0.58 0.78
CA ASP A 279 1.09 -1.70 1.42
C ASP A 279 0.95 -2.94 0.52
N THR A 280 2.06 -3.62 0.25
CA THR A 280 2.07 -4.84 -0.56
C THR A 280 1.13 -5.89 0.07
N PRO A 281 -0.01 -6.24 -0.58
CA PRO A 281 -0.91 -7.24 -0.03
C PRO A 281 -0.22 -8.60 0.01
N ALA A 282 -0.53 -9.42 1.01
CA ALA A 282 -0.10 -10.81 1.00
C ALA A 282 -0.75 -11.54 -0.18
N ILE A 283 0.04 -12.28 -0.96
CA ILE A 283 -0.48 -13.16 -2.02
C ILE A 283 -0.61 -14.59 -1.53
N ILE A 284 0.43 -15.03 -0.81
CA ILE A 284 0.49 -16.34 -0.18
C ILE A 284 0.31 -16.13 1.32
N GLU A 285 -0.79 -16.63 1.85
CA GLU A 285 -1.07 -16.64 3.29
C GLU A 285 -0.84 -18.05 3.82
N ASP A 286 0.26 -18.23 4.57
CA ASP A 286 0.60 -19.48 5.25
C ASP A 286 0.50 -19.33 6.77
N THR A 287 0.07 -20.39 7.44
CA THR A 287 -0.07 -20.44 8.91
C THR A 287 1.02 -21.31 9.52
N ASN A 288 1.75 -20.78 10.50
CA ASN A 288 2.79 -21.54 11.20
C ASN A 288 2.16 -22.50 12.23
N ASP A 289 2.80 -23.66 12.45
CA ASP A 289 2.35 -24.68 13.42
C ASP A 289 2.15 -24.15 14.84
N VAL A 290 3.02 -23.22 15.26
CA VAL A 290 2.94 -22.57 16.57
C VAL A 290 1.65 -21.76 16.69
N ALA A 291 1.29 -21.02 15.65
CA ALA A 291 0.07 -20.23 15.62
C ALA A 291 -1.18 -21.13 15.61
N MET A 292 -1.11 -22.27 14.91
CA MET A 292 -2.20 -23.26 14.92
C MET A 292 -2.44 -23.83 16.31
N LYS A 293 -1.38 -24.24 17.02
CA LYS A 293 -1.49 -24.75 18.40
C LYS A 293 -2.11 -23.71 19.35
N ALA A 294 -1.59 -22.47 19.33
CA ALA A 294 -2.12 -21.40 20.17
C ALA A 294 -3.59 -21.04 19.85
N ALA A 295 -4.01 -21.14 18.59
CA ALA A 295 -5.40 -20.89 18.20
C ALA A 295 -6.36 -21.97 18.72
N ILE A 296 -5.92 -23.24 18.72
CA ILE A 296 -6.68 -24.36 19.30
C ILE A 296 -6.84 -24.16 20.80
N ASP A 297 -5.78 -23.77 21.50
CA ASP A 297 -5.81 -23.48 22.94
C ASP A 297 -6.75 -22.31 23.28
N LEU A 298 -6.86 -21.31 22.39
CA LEU A 298 -7.70 -20.12 22.60
C LEU A 298 -9.19 -20.35 22.32
N TRP A 299 -9.53 -21.24 21.37
CA TRP A 299 -10.90 -21.41 20.89
C TRP A 299 -11.45 -22.83 21.05
N ARG A 300 -11.21 -23.69 20.06
CA ARG A 300 -11.62 -25.10 20.07
C ARG A 300 -10.75 -25.93 19.13
N PRO A 301 -10.58 -27.23 19.38
CA PRO A 301 -10.08 -28.14 18.36
C PRO A 301 -11.07 -28.21 17.20
N LEU A 302 -10.53 -28.26 15.98
CA LEU A 302 -11.28 -28.39 14.74
C LEU A 302 -11.25 -29.86 14.26
N ASP A 303 -12.31 -30.30 13.60
CA ASP A 303 -12.39 -31.64 13.03
C ASP A 303 -11.51 -31.76 11.77
N ALA A 304 -11.01 -32.96 11.48
CA ALA A 304 -10.13 -33.20 10.31
C ALA A 304 -10.77 -32.74 8.98
N ASN A 305 -12.09 -32.88 8.84
CA ASN A 305 -12.84 -32.43 7.66
C ASN A 305 -12.89 -30.91 7.54
N GLU A 306 -13.06 -30.19 8.67
CA GLU A 306 -13.05 -28.71 8.70
C GLU A 306 -11.65 -28.18 8.35
N LEU A 307 -10.59 -28.85 8.84
CA LEU A 307 -9.20 -28.54 8.50
C LEU A 307 -8.92 -28.73 7.01
N GLN A 308 -9.32 -29.86 6.43
CA GLN A 308 -9.10 -30.15 5.01
C GLN A 308 -9.85 -29.16 4.11
N SER A 309 -11.11 -28.85 4.45
CA SER A 309 -11.89 -27.86 3.72
C SER A 309 -11.26 -26.45 3.79
N ARG A 310 -10.73 -26.07 4.96
CA ARG A 310 -9.99 -24.81 5.13
C ARG A 310 -8.73 -24.77 4.27
N ASP A 311 -7.94 -25.85 4.28
CA ASP A 311 -6.68 -25.89 3.52
C ASP A 311 -6.93 -25.83 2.02
N GLN A 312 -7.96 -26.52 1.52
CA GLN A 312 -8.41 -26.40 0.13
C GLN A 312 -8.80 -24.97 -0.23
N MET A 313 -9.67 -24.32 0.55
CA MET A 313 -10.07 -22.92 0.29
C MET A 313 -8.89 -21.94 0.37
N ARG A 314 -7.95 -22.17 1.29
CA ARG A 314 -6.73 -21.36 1.40
C ARG A 314 -5.87 -21.50 0.15
N ASP A 315 -5.65 -22.73 -0.29
CA ASP A 315 -4.79 -23.03 -1.44
C ASP A 315 -5.44 -22.52 -2.74
N GLU A 316 -6.76 -22.67 -2.90
CA GLU A 316 -7.52 -22.07 -4.00
C GLU A 316 -7.42 -20.55 -4.01
N ARG A 317 -7.57 -19.89 -2.85
CA ARG A 317 -7.42 -18.43 -2.72
C ARG A 317 -5.99 -17.97 -3.03
N ASN A 318 -4.98 -18.68 -2.55
CA ASN A 318 -3.57 -18.39 -2.85
C ASN A 318 -3.32 -18.53 -4.36
N GLN A 319 -3.82 -19.59 -5.00
CA GLN A 319 -3.72 -19.76 -6.46
C GLN A 319 -4.49 -18.70 -7.24
N ALA A 320 -5.66 -18.28 -6.77
CA ALA A 320 -6.42 -17.19 -7.38
C ALA A 320 -5.66 -15.86 -7.27
N ASN A 321 -5.08 -15.55 -6.10
CA ASN A 321 -4.28 -14.35 -5.90
C ASN A 321 -3.01 -14.33 -6.79
N ILE A 322 -2.32 -15.47 -6.93
CA ILE A 322 -1.16 -15.60 -7.84
C ILE A 322 -1.59 -15.35 -9.29
N ARG A 323 -2.71 -15.93 -9.72
CA ARG A 323 -3.27 -15.73 -11.06
C ARG A 323 -3.62 -14.25 -11.29
N SER A 324 -4.37 -13.63 -10.39
CA SER A 324 -4.74 -12.21 -10.47
C SER A 324 -3.52 -11.29 -10.45
N TYR A 325 -2.48 -11.59 -9.67
CA TYR A 325 -1.22 -10.82 -9.67
C TYR A 325 -0.51 -10.90 -11.02
N ASN A 326 -0.33 -12.09 -11.57
CA ASN A 326 0.32 -12.28 -12.87
C ASN A 326 -0.48 -11.62 -13.99
N ASN A 327 -1.81 -11.80 -14.00
CA ASN A 327 -2.70 -11.15 -14.95
C ASN A 327 -2.62 -9.63 -14.85
N LEU A 328 -2.65 -9.06 -13.64
CA LEU A 328 -2.52 -7.61 -13.44
C LEU A 328 -1.23 -7.08 -14.04
N MET A 329 -0.09 -7.72 -13.76
CA MET A 329 1.21 -7.33 -14.29
C MET A 329 1.25 -7.40 -15.82
N GLU A 330 0.74 -8.48 -16.42
CA GLU A 330 0.70 -8.64 -17.88
C GLU A 330 -0.28 -7.67 -18.55
N ILE A 331 -1.45 -7.44 -17.97
CA ILE A 331 -2.43 -6.47 -18.50
C ILE A 331 -1.80 -5.07 -18.48
N LEU A 332 -1.22 -4.63 -17.36
CA LEU A 332 -0.55 -3.33 -17.30
C LEU A 332 0.58 -3.24 -18.32
N ASN A 333 1.37 -4.31 -18.49
CA ASN A 333 2.45 -4.34 -19.45
C ASN A 333 1.94 -4.25 -20.91
N SER A 334 0.83 -4.92 -21.22
CA SER A 334 0.24 -4.90 -22.56
C SER A 334 -0.24 -3.50 -22.97
N LEU A 335 -0.56 -2.62 -22.00
CA LEU A 335 -0.99 -1.24 -22.29
C LEU A 335 0.10 -0.42 -22.98
N PHE A 336 1.38 -0.73 -22.83
CA PHE A 336 2.47 -0.02 -23.52
C PHE A 336 2.57 -0.36 -25.02
N TYR A 337 2.10 -1.55 -25.42
CA TYR A 337 2.23 -2.07 -26.78
C TYR A 337 0.90 -2.03 -27.56
N GLY A 338 -0.20 -1.67 -26.89
CA GLY A 338 -1.52 -1.52 -27.49
C GLY A 338 -1.76 -0.11 -28.04
N ASP A 339 -2.94 0.44 -27.74
CA ASP A 339 -3.30 1.81 -28.15
C ASP A 339 -2.33 2.84 -27.55
N PRO A 340 -2.03 3.94 -28.29
CA PRO A 340 -1.08 4.94 -27.82
C PRO A 340 -1.58 5.62 -26.53
N LEU A 341 -0.92 5.28 -25.42
CA LEU A 341 -1.12 5.93 -24.13
C LEU A 341 -0.54 7.36 -24.15
N THR A 342 -1.20 8.27 -23.44
CA THR A 342 -0.58 9.57 -23.12
C THR A 342 0.60 9.38 -22.18
N TRP A 343 1.56 10.31 -22.21
CA TRP A 343 2.77 10.24 -21.35
C TRP A 343 2.45 10.06 -19.86
N ARG A 344 1.37 10.68 -19.35
CA ARG A 344 0.91 10.50 -17.96
C ARG A 344 0.39 9.11 -17.67
N GLN A 345 -0.35 8.53 -18.62
CA GLN A 345 -0.84 7.17 -18.50
C GLN A 345 0.31 6.17 -18.52
N GLN A 346 1.34 6.43 -19.33
CA GLN A 346 2.57 5.64 -19.31
C GLN A 346 3.26 5.73 -17.94
N GLU A 347 3.45 6.94 -17.40
CA GLU A 347 4.06 7.15 -16.07
C GLU A 347 3.28 6.42 -14.97
N MET A 348 1.95 6.56 -14.97
CA MET A 348 1.07 5.87 -14.02
C MET A 348 1.17 4.35 -14.14
N THR A 349 1.13 3.82 -15.37
CA THR A 349 1.25 2.38 -15.62
C THR A 349 2.60 1.86 -15.13
N MET A 350 3.68 2.60 -15.41
CA MET A 350 5.03 2.23 -15.00
C MET A 350 5.18 2.23 -13.48
N ALA A 351 4.63 3.26 -12.82
CA ALA A 351 4.61 3.35 -11.36
C ALA A 351 3.83 2.20 -10.72
N PHE A 352 2.70 1.78 -11.29
CA PHE A 352 1.94 0.61 -10.82
C PHE A 352 2.75 -0.69 -10.94
N ILE A 353 3.39 -0.95 -12.08
CA ILE A 353 4.24 -2.13 -12.24
C ILE A 353 5.39 -2.10 -11.22
N TRP A 354 5.98 -0.93 -10.97
CA TRP A 354 7.04 -0.76 -9.98
C TRP A 354 6.57 -1.08 -8.54
N LEU A 355 5.39 -0.62 -8.14
CA LEU A 355 4.81 -0.91 -6.81
C LEU A 355 4.50 -2.40 -6.60
N LEU A 356 4.26 -3.14 -7.68
CA LEU A 356 3.94 -4.58 -7.66
C LEU A 356 5.19 -5.48 -7.61
N LEU A 357 6.40 -4.92 -7.64
CA LEU A 357 7.64 -5.71 -7.55
C LEU A 357 7.78 -6.36 -6.18
N GLN A 358 7.97 -7.68 -6.16
CA GLN A 358 8.06 -8.46 -4.92
C GLN A 358 8.97 -9.68 -5.06
N LYS A 359 9.37 -10.26 -3.93
CA LYS A 359 10.33 -11.36 -3.89
C LYS A 359 9.71 -12.76 -4.00
N ARG A 360 8.51 -12.98 -3.45
CA ARG A 360 7.95 -14.33 -3.27
C ARG A 360 7.48 -14.99 -4.55
N ILE A 361 7.08 -14.20 -5.55
CA ILE A 361 6.55 -14.70 -6.82
C ILE A 361 7.47 -14.22 -7.94
N PRO A 362 7.79 -15.07 -8.93
CA PRO A 362 8.55 -14.67 -10.10
C PRO A 362 7.87 -13.50 -10.82
N ILE A 363 8.64 -12.46 -11.11
CA ILE A 363 8.15 -11.31 -11.88
C ILE A 363 8.09 -11.71 -13.35
N PRO A 364 6.99 -11.40 -14.08
CA PRO A 364 6.89 -11.64 -15.51
C PRO A 364 8.03 -11.00 -16.29
N SER A 365 8.62 -11.78 -17.20
CA SER A 365 9.76 -11.33 -18.03
C SER A 365 9.40 -10.16 -18.95
N SER A 366 8.13 -10.06 -19.35
CA SER A 366 7.57 -8.98 -20.16
C SER A 366 7.72 -7.62 -19.46
N CYS A 367 7.35 -7.52 -18.19
CA CYS A 367 7.50 -6.31 -17.38
C CYS A 367 8.97 -5.90 -17.22
N ILE A 368 9.87 -6.85 -17.05
CA ILE A 368 11.30 -6.58 -16.92
C ILE A 368 11.88 -6.04 -18.23
N ARG A 369 11.46 -6.59 -19.37
CA ARG A 369 11.85 -6.06 -20.69
C ARG A 369 11.41 -4.61 -20.83
N THR A 370 10.18 -4.28 -20.45
CA THR A 370 9.68 -2.91 -20.47
C THR A 370 10.52 -1.97 -19.59
N PHE A 371 10.87 -2.37 -18.36
CA PHE A 371 11.77 -1.56 -17.52
C PHE A 371 13.12 -1.28 -18.19
N VAL A 372 13.70 -2.28 -18.88
CA VAL A 372 15.01 -2.10 -19.53
C VAL A 372 14.91 -1.26 -20.79
N ASP A 373 13.89 -1.49 -21.62
CA ASP A 373 13.68 -0.71 -22.84
C ASP A 373 13.37 0.76 -22.51
N PHE A 374 12.69 1.03 -21.38
CA PHE A 374 12.33 2.38 -20.96
C PHE A 374 13.49 3.17 -20.32
N LEU A 375 14.65 2.57 -20.10
CA LEU A 375 15.86 3.31 -19.68
C LEU A 375 16.34 4.31 -20.73
N ILE A 376 16.04 4.07 -22.01
CA ILE A 376 16.40 4.95 -23.13
C ILE A 376 15.18 5.64 -23.76
N HIS A 377 14.04 5.62 -23.08
CA HIS A 377 12.81 6.28 -23.51
C HIS A 377 12.95 7.80 -23.41
N ASP A 378 12.29 8.59 -24.25
CA ASP A 378 12.48 10.06 -24.34
C ASP A 378 12.03 10.83 -23.09
N ASN A 379 11.01 10.32 -22.37
CA ASN A 379 10.52 10.91 -21.12
C ASN A 379 11.43 10.60 -19.91
N VAL A 380 11.94 11.64 -19.26
CA VAL A 380 12.81 11.59 -18.06
C VAL A 380 12.17 10.84 -16.90
N GLU A 381 10.88 11.07 -16.61
CA GLU A 381 10.23 10.47 -15.44
C GLU A 381 10.06 8.95 -15.61
N LEU A 382 9.81 8.49 -16.84
CA LEU A 382 9.79 7.07 -17.17
C LEU A 382 11.17 6.41 -17.02
N ARG A 383 12.25 7.12 -17.37
CA ARG A 383 13.63 6.66 -17.11
C ARG A 383 13.88 6.50 -15.61
N LYS A 384 13.56 7.52 -14.81
CA LYS A 384 13.71 7.49 -13.33
C LYS A 384 12.93 6.36 -12.66
N ILE A 385 11.67 6.13 -13.07
CA ILE A 385 10.88 4.99 -12.57
C ILE A 385 11.54 3.66 -12.97
N SER A 386 12.09 3.59 -14.19
CA SER A 386 12.74 2.40 -14.70
C SER A 386 14.04 2.05 -13.99
N GLU A 387 14.88 3.04 -13.71
CA GLU A 387 16.07 2.91 -12.88
C GLU A 387 15.72 2.36 -11.48
N LYS A 388 14.66 2.89 -10.85
CA LYS A 388 14.14 2.40 -9.56
C LYS A 388 13.63 0.96 -9.65
N GLY A 389 12.94 0.61 -10.75
CA GLY A 389 12.47 -0.73 -11.06
C GLY A 389 13.60 -1.75 -11.17
N ILE A 390 14.64 -1.43 -11.93
CA ILE A 390 15.81 -2.30 -12.12
C ILE A 390 16.60 -2.43 -10.80
N ALA A 391 16.77 -1.34 -10.04
CA ALA A 391 17.39 -1.40 -8.72
C ALA A 391 16.64 -2.35 -7.76
N ALA A 392 15.29 -2.27 -7.77
CA ALA A 392 14.43 -3.16 -6.98
C ALA A 392 14.52 -4.61 -7.47
N PHE A 393 14.44 -4.84 -8.78
CA PHE A 393 14.57 -6.16 -9.40
C PHE A 393 15.91 -6.81 -9.06
N CYS A 394 17.03 -6.10 -9.21
CA CYS A 394 18.35 -6.58 -8.83
C CYS A 394 18.41 -6.98 -7.36
N ARG A 395 17.73 -6.25 -6.46
CA ARG A 395 17.63 -6.57 -5.03
C ARG A 395 16.76 -7.81 -4.76
N ILE A 396 15.70 -8.01 -5.54
CA ILE A 396 14.84 -9.20 -5.47
C ILE A 396 15.62 -10.43 -5.91
N GLN A 397 16.26 -10.36 -7.09
CA GLN A 397 17.13 -11.38 -7.66
C GLN A 397 18.54 -11.35 -7.06
N LYS A 398 18.67 -11.00 -5.78
CA LYS A 398 19.96 -11.01 -5.10
C LYS A 398 20.36 -12.49 -4.90
N PRO A 399 21.50 -12.97 -5.45
CA PRO A 399 21.92 -14.36 -5.28
C PRO A 399 22.01 -14.74 -3.80
N PRO A 400 21.85 -16.00 -3.39
CA PRO A 400 21.99 -16.38 -1.99
C PRO A 400 23.40 -16.06 -1.45
N ARG A 401 23.55 -16.13 -0.13
CA ARG A 401 24.82 -15.88 0.55
C ARG A 401 24.99 -16.88 1.68
N PHE A 402 26.17 -17.49 1.74
CA PHE A 402 26.57 -18.37 2.82
C PHE A 402 27.22 -17.57 3.95
N TYR A 403 26.87 -17.94 5.18
CA TYR A 403 27.39 -17.33 6.39
C TYR A 403 28.16 -18.37 7.19
N VAL A 404 29.23 -17.91 7.80
CA VAL A 404 30.03 -18.65 8.76
C VAL A 404 29.71 -18.06 10.14
N GLU A 405 29.37 -18.93 11.08
CA GLU A 405 29.11 -18.57 12.46
C GLU A 405 30.25 -19.12 13.30
N LYS A 406 31.02 -18.22 13.92
CA LYS A 406 32.14 -18.57 14.80
C LYS A 406 32.08 -17.75 16.09
N THR A 407 32.65 -18.30 17.15
CA THR A 407 32.93 -17.54 18.37
C THR A 407 34.19 -16.69 18.20
N LEU A 408 34.35 -15.65 19.03
CA LEU A 408 35.57 -14.82 19.00
C LEU A 408 36.84 -15.65 19.27
N GLN A 409 36.73 -16.65 20.16
CA GLN A 409 37.83 -17.55 20.51
C GLN A 409 38.26 -18.41 19.33
N GLU A 410 37.30 -18.90 18.52
CA GLU A 410 37.60 -19.65 17.29
C GLU A 410 38.25 -18.78 16.20
N ILE A 411 37.88 -17.50 16.12
CA ILE A 411 38.46 -16.57 15.14
C ILE A 411 39.90 -16.22 15.52
N LEU A 412 40.15 -15.91 16.79
CA LEU A 412 41.46 -15.50 17.27
C LEU A 412 42.36 -16.68 17.66
N GLN A 413 41.83 -17.90 17.68
CA GLN A 413 42.52 -19.12 18.10
C GLN A 413 43.18 -18.99 19.48
N ARG A 414 42.58 -18.19 20.38
CA ARG A 414 43.07 -17.93 21.74
C ARG A 414 41.91 -17.68 22.70
N PRO A 415 42.07 -17.95 24.00
CA PRO A 415 41.05 -17.62 24.99
C PRO A 415 40.92 -16.10 25.12
N VAL A 416 39.68 -15.60 25.12
CA VAL A 416 39.36 -14.18 25.25
C VAL A 416 38.26 -14.02 26.30
N ASN A 417 38.43 -13.04 27.19
CA ASN A 417 37.40 -12.65 28.15
C ASN A 417 36.37 -11.76 27.46
N VAL A 418 35.23 -12.34 27.06
CA VAL A 418 34.17 -11.64 26.30
C VAL A 418 33.22 -10.85 27.23
N ASP A 419 33.33 -11.03 28.55
CA ASP A 419 32.43 -10.41 29.52
C ASP A 419 32.85 -9.01 29.94
N GLU A 420 34.12 -8.66 29.75
CA GLU A 420 34.65 -7.33 30.03
C GLU A 420 34.19 -6.33 28.96
N CYS A 421 33.57 -5.22 29.39
CA CYS A 421 32.96 -4.23 28.49
C CYS A 421 33.61 -2.86 28.69
N HIS A 422 34.58 -2.54 27.85
CA HIS A 422 35.13 -1.19 27.76
C HIS A 422 35.22 -0.75 26.29
N PRO A 423 34.73 0.45 25.95
CA PRO A 423 34.85 0.96 24.59
C PRO A 423 36.30 1.26 24.22
N GLY A 424 36.61 1.15 22.92
CA GLY A 424 37.88 1.62 22.35
C GLY A 424 38.71 0.52 21.71
N ASP A 425 39.98 0.83 21.46
CA ASP A 425 40.94 -0.10 20.89
C ASP A 425 41.44 -1.04 21.98
N ARG A 426 41.34 -2.34 21.72
CA ARG A 426 41.58 -3.43 22.67
C ARG A 426 42.32 -4.54 21.97
N ASP A 427 43.12 -5.31 22.71
CA ASP A 427 43.90 -6.41 22.16
C ASP A 427 43.07 -7.42 21.36
N ASP A 428 41.79 -7.59 21.71
CA ASP A 428 40.84 -8.49 21.03
C ASP A 428 40.21 -7.93 19.74
N ASN A 429 40.30 -6.62 19.48
CA ASN A 429 39.74 -5.96 18.30
C ASN A 429 40.79 -5.34 17.35
N LEU A 430 42.07 -5.27 17.76
CA LEU A 430 43.17 -4.73 16.95
C LEU A 430 43.27 -5.35 15.55
N TRP A 431 42.99 -6.65 15.41
CA TRP A 431 43.03 -7.37 14.12
C TRP A 431 42.04 -6.85 13.05
N ILE A 432 41.05 -6.03 13.42
CA ILE A 432 40.11 -5.39 12.48
C ILE A 432 40.56 -3.97 12.12
N THR A 433 41.48 -3.39 12.89
CA THR A 433 42.00 -2.06 12.62
C THR A 433 42.86 -2.07 11.36
N ILE A 434 42.86 -0.95 10.63
CA ILE A 434 43.59 -0.84 9.36
C ILE A 434 45.11 -0.98 9.58
N ASN A 435 45.63 -0.54 10.72
CA ASN A 435 47.06 -0.54 11.01
C ASN A 435 47.66 -1.95 11.08
N ASP A 436 46.89 -2.91 11.59
CA ASP A 436 47.32 -4.31 11.73
C ASP A 436 46.77 -5.23 10.61
N TYR A 437 46.05 -4.66 9.63
CA TYR A 437 45.47 -5.42 8.54
C TYR A 437 46.53 -5.85 7.53
N LYS A 438 46.68 -7.17 7.36
CA LYS A 438 47.49 -7.77 6.29
C LYS A 438 46.57 -8.24 5.17
N PRO A 439 46.67 -7.67 3.95
CA PRO A 439 45.83 -8.11 2.85
C PRO A 439 46.15 -9.57 2.49
N PRO A 440 45.14 -10.43 2.32
CA PRO A 440 45.35 -11.80 1.87
C PRO A 440 45.96 -11.81 0.46
N THR A 441 46.89 -12.74 0.22
CA THR A 441 47.68 -12.81 -1.02
C THR A 441 47.26 -13.95 -1.94
N SER A 442 46.44 -14.87 -1.44
CA SER A 442 45.91 -16.01 -2.19
C SER A 442 44.40 -16.12 -2.04
N GLN A 443 43.74 -16.76 -3.00
CA GLN A 443 42.30 -16.98 -2.99
C GLN A 443 41.83 -17.77 -1.76
N ILE A 444 42.63 -18.75 -1.30
CA ILE A 444 42.33 -19.52 -0.09
C ILE A 444 42.34 -18.62 1.14
N GLN A 445 43.40 -17.80 1.30
CA GLN A 445 43.45 -16.83 2.39
C GLN A 445 42.30 -15.82 2.32
N TRP A 446 41.92 -15.36 1.13
CA TRP A 446 40.77 -14.45 0.94
C TRP A 446 39.46 -15.10 1.41
N GLU A 447 39.22 -16.37 1.09
CA GLU A 447 38.02 -17.10 1.49
C GLU A 447 37.98 -17.39 2.99
N GLU A 448 39.13 -17.66 3.62
CA GLU A 448 39.26 -17.91 5.05
C GLU A 448 39.23 -16.64 5.90
N THR A 449 39.60 -15.49 5.33
CA THR A 449 39.67 -14.21 6.03
C THR A 449 38.28 -13.75 6.50
N CYS A 450 38.19 -13.43 7.80
CA CYS A 450 36.97 -12.91 8.41
C CYS A 450 36.83 -11.40 8.13
N PHE A 451 36.19 -11.02 7.01
CA PHE A 451 35.86 -9.61 6.76
C PHE A 451 34.64 -9.15 7.56
N MET A 452 34.89 -8.22 8.49
CA MET A 452 33.84 -7.61 9.31
C MET A 452 33.18 -6.44 8.58
N ASP A 453 32.00 -6.71 8.04
CA ASP A 453 31.20 -5.77 7.23
C ASP A 453 30.71 -4.51 7.97
N LYS A 454 30.74 -4.51 9.30
CA LYS A 454 30.10 -3.50 10.17
C LYS A 454 31.14 -2.96 11.15
N SER A 455 31.30 -1.64 11.16
CA SER A 455 32.29 -0.93 11.98
C SER A 455 32.01 -0.94 13.48
N TYR A 456 30.81 -1.32 13.92
CA TYR A 456 30.44 -1.27 15.34
C TYR A 456 30.73 -2.57 16.11
N HIS A 457 30.97 -3.70 15.43
CA HIS A 457 31.23 -4.95 16.12
C HIS A 457 32.59 -4.89 16.81
N GLY A 458 32.63 -5.22 18.09
CA GLY A 458 33.89 -5.24 18.85
C GLY A 458 34.35 -3.87 19.36
N TYR A 459 33.68 -2.76 19.03
CA TYR A 459 34.04 -1.46 19.59
C TYR A 459 33.68 -1.36 21.08
N TYR A 460 32.45 -1.74 21.44
CA TYR A 460 31.99 -1.76 22.84
C TYR A 460 32.02 -3.18 23.42
N LYS A 461 31.31 -4.11 22.78
CA LYS A 461 31.25 -5.52 23.15
C LYS A 461 31.12 -6.39 21.91
N TRP A 462 31.63 -7.62 21.96
CA TRP A 462 31.39 -8.65 20.96
C TRP A 462 30.01 -9.32 21.14
N PRO A 463 29.33 -9.69 20.04
CA PRO A 463 28.21 -10.62 20.12
C PRO A 463 28.70 -12.01 20.53
N LYS A 464 27.83 -12.81 21.15
CA LYS A 464 28.14 -14.21 21.53
C LYS A 464 28.58 -15.05 20.33
N ILE A 465 27.94 -14.82 19.18
CA ILE A 465 28.24 -15.49 17.91
C ILE A 465 28.52 -14.39 16.89
N ILE A 466 29.70 -14.46 16.27
CA ILE A 466 30.09 -13.56 15.19
C ILE A 466 29.67 -14.24 13.89
N ARG A 467 28.62 -13.69 13.28
CA ARG A 467 28.15 -14.11 11.97
C ARG A 467 28.79 -13.23 10.91
N TYR A 468 29.78 -13.78 10.24
CA TYR A 468 30.40 -13.15 9.09
C TYR A 468 30.15 -14.00 7.85
N PRO A 469 30.29 -13.41 6.67
CA PRO A 469 29.93 -14.09 5.45
C PRO A 469 31.13 -14.67 4.71
N LEU A 470 30.91 -15.75 3.96
CA LEU A 470 31.94 -16.31 3.11
C LEU A 470 32.23 -15.38 1.92
N ASN A 471 33.51 -15.18 1.59
CA ASN A 471 33.96 -14.33 0.48
C ASN A 471 33.90 -15.04 -0.88
N LYS A 472 32.98 -16.01 -0.98
CA LYS A 472 32.66 -16.78 -2.17
C LYS A 472 31.16 -16.74 -2.35
N ARG A 473 30.70 -15.88 -3.24
CA ARG A 473 29.30 -15.75 -3.57
C ARG A 473 29.04 -16.23 -4.98
N GLU A 474 28.13 -17.18 -5.13
CA GLU A 474 27.60 -17.56 -6.42
C GLU A 474 26.91 -16.37 -7.11
N ARG A 475 27.13 -16.27 -8.42
CA ARG A 475 26.67 -15.18 -9.28
C ARG A 475 25.99 -15.75 -10.50
N TYR A 476 25.26 -14.89 -11.18
CA TYR A 476 24.65 -15.25 -12.44
C TYR A 476 25.72 -15.35 -13.55
N THR A 477 25.82 -16.51 -14.17
CA THR A 477 26.62 -16.87 -15.34
C THR A 477 25.69 -17.20 -16.50
N LYS A 478 26.23 -17.28 -17.73
CA LYS A 478 25.43 -17.59 -18.94
C LYS A 478 24.60 -18.87 -18.83
N GLU A 479 25.03 -19.80 -17.98
CA GLU A 479 24.43 -21.12 -17.82
C GLU A 479 23.35 -21.18 -16.73
N ASN A 480 23.43 -20.31 -15.70
CA ASN A 480 22.55 -20.39 -14.52
C ASN A 480 21.55 -19.22 -14.40
N MET A 481 21.48 -18.36 -15.44
CA MET A 481 20.62 -17.18 -15.45
C MET A 481 19.14 -17.53 -15.72
N PRO A 482 18.22 -17.13 -14.83
CA PRO A 482 16.79 -17.14 -15.14
C PRO A 482 16.46 -16.21 -16.32
N GLU A 483 15.40 -16.53 -17.07
CA GLU A 483 14.96 -15.78 -18.25
C GLU A 483 14.83 -14.27 -18.00
N ASN A 484 14.21 -13.89 -16.88
CA ASN A 484 14.01 -12.49 -16.51
C ASN A 484 15.32 -11.75 -16.18
N VAL A 485 16.34 -12.46 -15.69
CA VAL A 485 17.68 -11.90 -15.41
C VAL A 485 18.50 -11.79 -16.69
N ARG A 486 18.32 -12.75 -17.62
CA ARG A 486 18.99 -12.75 -18.93
C ARG A 486 18.70 -11.49 -19.73
N ILE A 487 17.47 -10.98 -19.68
CA ILE A 487 17.06 -9.74 -20.35
C ILE A 487 17.94 -8.55 -19.94
N LEU A 488 18.25 -8.43 -18.64
CA LEU A 488 19.17 -7.38 -18.17
C LEU A 488 20.58 -7.62 -18.70
N TYR A 489 21.06 -8.86 -18.60
CA TYR A 489 22.42 -9.22 -19.02
C TYR A 489 22.68 -8.89 -20.49
N GLU A 490 21.78 -9.29 -21.39
CA GLU A 490 21.90 -9.06 -22.83
C GLU A 490 21.97 -7.56 -23.17
N LYS A 491 21.12 -6.74 -22.53
CA LYS A 491 21.07 -5.30 -22.77
C LYS A 491 22.26 -4.53 -22.20
N PHE A 492 22.77 -4.94 -21.03
CA PHE A 492 23.93 -4.31 -20.40
C PHE A 492 25.28 -4.83 -20.92
N ILE A 493 25.29 -5.70 -21.93
CA ILE A 493 26.50 -6.03 -22.70
C ILE A 493 26.63 -5.16 -23.94
N ASP A 494 25.49 -4.73 -24.48
CA ASP A 494 25.43 -3.87 -25.66
C ASP A 494 26.02 -2.48 -25.35
N LYS A 495 27.17 -2.19 -25.95
CA LYS A 495 27.88 -0.91 -25.79
C LYS A 495 27.09 0.27 -26.34
N ASP A 496 26.29 0.08 -27.39
CA ASP A 496 25.49 1.16 -27.97
C ASP A 496 24.34 1.55 -27.04
N PHE A 497 23.72 0.55 -26.40
CA PHE A 497 22.72 0.77 -25.37
C PHE A 497 23.31 1.52 -24.16
N ILE A 498 24.45 1.10 -23.63
CA ILE A 498 25.11 1.78 -22.49
C ILE A 498 25.49 3.21 -22.87
N ASN A 499 26.01 3.43 -24.07
CA ASN A 499 26.34 4.78 -24.55
C ASN A 499 25.11 5.69 -24.54
N LYS A 500 24.00 5.24 -25.13
CA LYS A 500 22.76 6.03 -25.16
C LYS A 500 22.18 6.25 -23.77
N PHE A 501 22.20 5.22 -22.93
CA PHE A 501 21.72 5.29 -21.55
C PHE A 501 22.54 6.27 -20.69
N THR A 502 23.87 6.22 -20.78
CA THR A 502 24.75 7.14 -20.05
C THR A 502 24.60 8.58 -20.52
N GLN A 503 24.43 8.81 -21.83
CA GLN A 503 24.13 10.14 -22.35
C GLN A 503 22.80 10.70 -21.80
N PHE A 504 21.74 9.90 -21.75
CA PHE A 504 20.48 10.33 -21.14
C PHE A 504 20.64 10.64 -19.65
N MET A 505 21.35 9.81 -18.88
CA MET A 505 21.59 10.07 -17.46
C MET A 505 22.30 11.41 -17.20
N VAL A 506 23.21 11.81 -18.09
CA VAL A 506 23.90 13.12 -18.03
C VAL A 506 22.95 14.27 -18.36
N LEU A 507 21.94 14.04 -19.22
CA LEU A 507 20.95 15.04 -19.63
C LEU A 507 19.78 15.21 -18.65
N ASP A 508 19.49 14.20 -17.82
CA ASP A 508 18.27 14.14 -16.99
C ASP A 508 18.17 15.20 -15.90
N GLU A 509 19.26 15.90 -15.59
CA GLU A 509 19.32 16.90 -14.52
C GLU A 509 19.73 18.26 -15.09
N GLU A 510 18.74 19.15 -15.15
CA GLU A 510 18.90 20.58 -15.49
C GLU A 510 18.82 21.48 -14.23
N GLU A 511 18.89 20.89 -13.03
CA GLU A 511 18.84 21.66 -11.77
C GLU A 511 20.16 22.44 -11.53
N GLU A 512 20.05 23.58 -10.83
CA GLU A 512 21.21 24.41 -10.45
C GLU A 512 22.20 23.68 -9.53
N GLU A 513 21.78 22.58 -8.87
CA GLU A 513 22.61 21.72 -8.03
C GLU A 513 22.57 20.26 -8.51
N ILE A 514 23.69 19.74 -9.01
CA ILE A 514 23.83 18.35 -9.45
C ILE A 514 24.19 17.47 -8.25
N ASN A 515 23.28 16.58 -7.87
CA ASN A 515 23.41 15.75 -6.67
C ASN A 515 23.56 14.26 -7.00
N PHE A 516 24.30 13.53 -6.17
CA PHE A 516 24.48 12.09 -6.33
C PHE A 516 23.16 11.33 -6.17
N ASP A 517 22.73 10.60 -7.21
CA ASP A 517 21.47 9.85 -7.16
C ASP A 517 21.67 8.46 -6.51
N ILE A 518 21.04 8.29 -5.34
CA ILE A 518 21.06 7.05 -4.56
C ILE A 518 20.38 5.88 -5.31
N HIS A 519 19.37 6.14 -6.14
CA HIS A 519 18.65 5.13 -6.91
C HIS A 519 19.51 4.58 -8.05
N ARG A 520 20.17 5.43 -8.82
CA ARG A 520 21.15 5.04 -9.85
C ARG A 520 22.30 4.24 -9.26
N PHE A 521 22.88 4.74 -8.18
CA PHE A 521 23.88 3.99 -7.42
C PHE A 521 23.39 2.60 -6.98
N ARG A 522 22.14 2.48 -6.49
CA ARG A 522 21.56 1.19 -6.08
C ARG A 522 21.36 0.26 -7.27
N MET A 523 21.04 0.79 -8.45
CA MET A 523 20.92 0.04 -9.69
C MET A 523 22.28 -0.55 -10.08
N PHE A 524 23.32 0.29 -10.23
CA PHE A 524 24.68 -0.16 -10.57
C PHE A 524 25.24 -1.13 -9.53
N LYS A 525 25.08 -0.82 -8.24
CA LYS A 525 25.42 -1.76 -7.16
C LYS A 525 24.71 -3.10 -7.31
N GLY A 526 23.46 -3.10 -7.77
CA GLY A 526 22.70 -4.31 -8.05
C GLY A 526 23.29 -5.11 -9.21
N LEU A 527 23.59 -4.44 -10.32
CA LEU A 527 24.17 -5.03 -11.53
C LEU A 527 25.52 -5.71 -11.23
N PHE A 528 26.50 -4.97 -10.71
CA PHE A 528 27.83 -5.49 -10.40
C PHE A 528 27.81 -6.54 -9.26
N ARG A 529 26.82 -6.48 -8.35
CA ARG A 529 26.63 -7.52 -7.34
C ARG A 529 26.07 -8.82 -7.91
N ASN A 530 25.21 -8.76 -8.92
CA ASN A 530 24.52 -9.93 -9.44
C ASN A 530 25.31 -10.61 -10.57
N PHE A 531 25.90 -9.82 -11.47
CA PHE A 531 26.64 -10.31 -12.65
C PHE A 531 28.17 -10.31 -12.48
N GLY A 532 28.73 -9.55 -11.52
CA GLY A 532 30.18 -9.51 -11.30
C GLY A 532 30.95 -8.88 -12.46
N MET A 533 32.10 -9.48 -12.80
CA MET A 533 33.03 -8.98 -13.84
C MET A 533 32.43 -9.00 -15.25
N SER A 534 31.42 -9.83 -15.53
CA SER A 534 30.89 -10.00 -16.88
C SER A 534 30.30 -8.74 -17.51
N LEU A 535 29.99 -7.71 -16.71
CA LEU A 535 29.53 -6.41 -17.21
C LEU A 535 30.62 -5.33 -17.13
N VAL A 536 31.71 -5.54 -16.39
CA VAL A 536 32.71 -4.50 -16.11
C VAL A 536 33.33 -3.98 -17.39
N ASP A 537 33.79 -4.90 -18.26
CA ASP A 537 34.45 -4.56 -19.52
C ASP A 537 33.56 -3.68 -20.42
N SER A 538 32.24 -3.91 -20.40
CA SER A 538 31.29 -3.12 -21.16
C SER A 538 31.16 -1.68 -20.66
N PHE A 539 31.45 -1.40 -19.38
CA PHE A 539 31.37 -0.05 -18.82
C PHE A 539 32.71 0.71 -18.84
N MET A 540 33.86 0.04 -18.99
CA MET A 540 35.18 0.68 -18.86
C MET A 540 35.41 1.79 -19.89
N ASP A 541 35.08 1.55 -21.16
CA ASP A 541 35.23 2.54 -22.24
C ASP A 541 34.36 3.79 -21.97
N HIS A 542 33.12 3.58 -21.52
CA HIS A 542 32.19 4.66 -21.20
C HIS A 542 32.62 5.44 -19.95
N LEU A 543 33.12 4.76 -18.92
CA LEU A 543 33.67 5.39 -17.73
C LEU A 543 34.87 6.27 -18.07
N TYR A 544 35.77 5.80 -18.94
CA TYR A 544 36.90 6.59 -19.40
C TYR A 544 36.44 7.89 -20.06
N ILE A 545 35.44 7.83 -20.94
CA ILE A 545 34.85 9.01 -21.60
C ILE A 545 34.22 9.96 -20.57
N LEU A 546 33.42 9.45 -19.62
CA LEU A 546 32.73 10.26 -18.63
C LEU A 546 33.68 10.98 -17.66
N ILE A 547 34.79 10.32 -17.26
CA ILE A 547 35.79 10.88 -16.34
C ILE A 547 36.66 11.93 -17.03
N HIS A 548 36.90 11.81 -18.34
CA HIS A 548 37.74 12.74 -19.09
C HIS A 548 36.92 13.83 -19.82
N ASP A 549 35.61 13.90 -19.58
CA ASP A 549 34.75 14.91 -20.18
C ASP A 549 35.10 16.32 -19.65
N LYS A 550 35.49 17.21 -20.56
CA LYS A 550 35.83 18.61 -20.29
C LYS A 550 34.81 19.59 -20.88
N THR A 551 33.67 19.08 -21.34
CA THR A 551 32.62 19.92 -21.93
C THR A 551 31.85 20.69 -20.86
N LYS A 552 30.92 21.56 -21.27
CA LYS A 552 30.01 22.25 -20.35
C LYS A 552 29.16 21.31 -19.48
N LYS A 553 29.06 20.03 -19.84
CA LYS A 553 28.31 18.98 -19.12
C LYS A 553 29.20 18.13 -18.19
N GLN A 554 30.46 18.53 -17.99
CA GLN A 554 31.44 17.79 -17.17
C GLN A 554 30.90 17.40 -15.79
N GLU A 555 30.09 18.25 -15.14
CA GLU A 555 29.56 17.99 -13.81
C GLU A 555 28.58 16.81 -13.80
N GLY A 556 27.66 16.77 -14.77
CA GLY A 556 26.76 15.64 -14.99
C GLY A 556 27.52 14.36 -15.35
N SER A 557 28.53 14.45 -16.21
CA SER A 557 29.38 13.32 -16.60
C SER A 557 30.16 12.74 -15.41
N HIS A 558 30.79 13.58 -14.60
CA HIS A 558 31.51 13.17 -13.39
C HIS A 558 30.58 12.57 -12.34
N ARG A 559 29.36 13.10 -12.19
CA ARG A 559 28.35 12.51 -11.30
C ARG A 559 27.99 11.09 -11.75
N VAL A 560 27.63 10.90 -13.02
CA VAL A 560 27.28 9.58 -13.54
C VAL A 560 28.44 8.61 -13.39
N ALA A 561 29.68 9.06 -13.66
CA ALA A 561 30.88 8.27 -13.38
C ALA A 561 30.99 7.87 -11.90
N ALA A 562 30.77 8.82 -10.97
CA ALA A 562 30.79 8.56 -9.54
C ALA A 562 29.70 7.56 -9.11
N GLU A 563 28.50 7.62 -9.68
CA GLU A 563 27.40 6.69 -9.42
C GLU A 563 27.72 5.27 -9.88
N ILE A 564 28.30 5.13 -11.08
CA ILE A 564 28.75 3.85 -11.64
C ILE A 564 29.89 3.27 -10.78
N VAL A 565 30.95 4.05 -10.54
CA VAL A 565 32.12 3.62 -9.76
C VAL A 565 31.72 3.29 -8.32
N GLY A 566 30.88 4.11 -7.69
CA GLY A 566 30.32 3.82 -6.38
C GLY A 566 29.54 2.50 -6.38
N GLY A 567 28.75 2.27 -7.42
CA GLY A 567 28.05 1.01 -7.67
C GLY A 567 29.00 -0.18 -7.81
N MET A 568 30.08 -0.04 -8.57
CA MET A 568 31.11 -1.07 -8.76
C MET A 568 31.77 -1.43 -7.43
N ILE A 569 32.30 -0.44 -6.69
CA ILE A 569 32.97 -0.64 -5.40
C ILE A 569 32.02 -1.31 -4.39
N ARG A 570 30.75 -0.90 -4.33
CA ARG A 570 29.79 -1.48 -3.37
C ARG A 570 29.20 -2.80 -3.86
N GLY A 571 29.29 -3.10 -5.16
CA GLY A 571 28.93 -4.37 -5.78
C GLY A 571 30.04 -5.42 -5.66
N SER A 572 31.31 -4.99 -5.60
CA SER A 572 32.51 -5.82 -5.48
C SER A 572 32.80 -6.34 -4.08
N LYS A 573 32.00 -5.93 -3.10
CA LYS A 573 32.11 -6.32 -1.69
C LYS A 573 32.33 -7.83 -1.44
N HIS A 574 31.78 -8.69 -2.30
CA HIS A 574 31.84 -10.16 -2.17
C HIS A 574 32.32 -10.79 -3.47
N TRP A 575 33.35 -10.19 -4.06
CA TRP A 575 34.09 -10.72 -5.19
C TRP A 575 35.19 -11.65 -4.69
N THR A 576 35.66 -12.54 -5.55
CA THR A 576 36.88 -13.32 -5.30
C THR A 576 38.09 -12.42 -5.43
N LEU A 577 39.24 -12.84 -4.90
CA LEU A 577 40.48 -12.07 -5.00
C LEU A 577 40.83 -11.78 -6.47
N GLU A 578 40.70 -12.79 -7.34
CA GLU A 578 40.93 -12.69 -8.79
C GLU A 578 40.04 -11.68 -9.53
N MET A 579 38.90 -11.30 -8.94
CA MET A 579 38.01 -10.30 -9.55
C MET A 579 38.32 -8.88 -9.03
N VAL A 580 38.98 -8.76 -7.87
CA VAL A 580 39.29 -7.48 -7.22
C VAL A 580 40.71 -7.02 -7.55
N CYS A 581 41.64 -7.95 -7.70
CA CYS A 581 43.00 -7.76 -8.16
C CYS A 581 43.07 -7.92 -9.68
#